data_AF-A0A968CLA8-F1
#
_entry.id   AF-A0A968CLA8-F1
#
_cell.length_a   1.000
_cell.length_b   1.000
_cell.length_c   1.000
_cell.angle_alpha   90.00
_cell.angle_beta   90.00
_cell.angle_gamma   90.00
#
_symmetry.space_group_name_H-M   'P 1'
#
loop_
_entity.id
_entity.type
_entity.pdbx_description
1 polymer ?
#
loop_
_entity_poly.entity_id
_entity_poly.type
_entity_poly.pdbx_seq_one_letter_code
_entity_poly.pdbx_strand_id
1 'polypeptide(L)'
;MLTEPQIPEQWSEAERWAWGEIRAGRIADFHQRYDEALDPKEPNGWDDEQKDRRLSQAFLLTILTEESFRCVTPFKGVRINGACFEETVDLQHARLERQLWLEHCRFYGSLKLMNLHLNGWFSLESSWLSGAIDLNGAVLDSHVFLTHAKIAGMVDLTAARIGGQLEMDGSTFDSLLTLNATEVSQNLFMSQKATFNEVELTAAKIGGQLEMDGSSFNKLLNMNGTEIGRDLL
;
A
#
# COMPACT_ATOMS: atom_id res chain seq x y z
N MET A 1 -2.55 -26.88 -21.00
CA MET A 1 -3.56 -25.79 -21.08
C MET A 1 -3.83 -25.36 -19.65
N LEU A 2 -3.54 -24.11 -19.30
CA LEU A 2 -3.96 -23.58 -18.00
C LEU A 2 -5.49 -23.49 -18.05
N THR A 3 -6.16 -24.25 -17.19
CA THR A 3 -7.61 -24.20 -17.05
C THR A 3 -8.01 -22.84 -16.52
N GLU A 4 -9.06 -22.24 -17.08
CA GLU A 4 -9.60 -20.98 -16.53
C GLU A 4 -9.90 -21.15 -15.03
N PRO A 5 -9.56 -20.15 -14.19
CA PRO A 5 -9.84 -20.23 -12.77
C PRO A 5 -11.34 -20.36 -12.54
N GLN A 6 -11.74 -21.31 -11.70
CA GLN A 6 -13.10 -21.39 -11.21
C GLN A 6 -13.34 -20.23 -10.25
N ILE A 7 -14.26 -19.32 -10.61
CA ILE A 7 -14.59 -18.18 -9.77
C ILE A 7 -15.31 -18.67 -8.50
N PRO A 8 -14.83 -18.34 -7.30
CA PRO A 8 -15.47 -18.77 -6.06
C PRO A 8 -16.92 -18.28 -5.95
N GLU A 9 -17.82 -19.13 -5.45
CA GLU A 9 -19.25 -18.81 -5.34
C GLU A 9 -19.51 -17.68 -4.35
N GLN A 10 -18.69 -17.59 -3.31
CA GLN A 10 -18.78 -16.58 -2.26
C GLN A 10 -18.40 -15.16 -2.69
N TRP A 11 -17.82 -14.98 -3.89
CA TRP A 11 -17.44 -13.63 -4.34
C TRP A 11 -18.65 -12.76 -4.62
N SER A 12 -18.61 -11.53 -4.12
CA SER A 12 -19.62 -10.49 -4.36
C SER A 12 -19.65 -10.07 -5.83
N GLU A 13 -20.68 -9.30 -6.22
CA GLU A 13 -20.72 -8.71 -7.56
C GLU A 13 -19.53 -7.76 -7.80
N ALA A 14 -19.17 -6.97 -6.78
CA ALA A 14 -18.03 -6.06 -6.81
C ALA A 14 -16.71 -6.80 -7.06
N GLU A 15 -16.49 -7.91 -6.35
CA GLU A 15 -15.29 -8.75 -6.48
C GLU A 15 -15.21 -9.42 -7.85
N ARG A 16 -16.32 -9.99 -8.35
CA ARG A 16 -16.40 -10.59 -9.68
C ARG A 16 -16.10 -9.57 -10.77
N TRP A 17 -16.64 -8.36 -10.64
CA TRP A 17 -16.35 -7.28 -11.57
C TRP A 17 -14.90 -6.83 -11.51
N ALA A 18 -14.36 -6.59 -10.31
CA ALA A 18 -12.98 -6.16 -10.12
C ALA A 18 -12.02 -7.17 -10.74
N TRP A 19 -12.26 -8.47 -10.52
CA TRP A 19 -11.49 -9.52 -11.18
C TRP A 19 -11.59 -9.48 -12.71
N GLY A 20 -12.78 -9.23 -13.26
CA GLY A 20 -12.98 -9.07 -14.70
C GLY A 20 -12.12 -7.95 -15.30
N GLU A 21 -12.03 -6.80 -14.62
CA GLU A 21 -11.17 -5.69 -15.02
C GLU A 21 -9.68 -6.03 -14.93
N ILE A 22 -9.25 -6.59 -13.78
CA ILE A 22 -7.86 -6.97 -13.52
C ILE A 22 -7.38 -8.02 -14.53
N ARG A 23 -8.18 -9.07 -14.76
CA ARG A 23 -7.89 -10.13 -15.74
C ARG A 23 -7.76 -9.58 -17.15
N ALA A 24 -8.51 -8.53 -17.49
CA ALA A 24 -8.40 -7.84 -18.77
C ALA A 24 -7.25 -6.81 -18.83
N GLY A 25 -6.46 -6.67 -17.76
CA GLY A 25 -5.31 -5.77 -17.69
C GLY A 25 -5.68 -4.29 -17.53
N ARG A 26 -6.91 -4.04 -17.07
CA ARG A 26 -7.43 -2.72 -16.70
C ARG A 26 -7.34 -2.52 -15.19
N ILE A 27 -7.53 -1.29 -14.75
CA ILE A 27 -7.64 -0.95 -13.33
C ILE A 27 -9.09 -1.27 -12.92
N ALA A 28 -9.28 -1.98 -11.82
CA ALA A 28 -10.58 -2.09 -11.18
C ALA A 28 -10.92 -0.75 -10.50
N ASP A 29 -11.45 0.19 -11.29
CA ASP A 29 -11.72 1.56 -10.86
C ASP A 29 -13.19 1.75 -10.42
N PHE A 30 -13.41 1.70 -9.12
CA PHE A 30 -14.73 1.88 -8.53
C PHE A 30 -15.23 3.33 -8.61
N HIS A 31 -14.35 4.33 -8.72
CA HIS A 31 -14.78 5.71 -8.96
C HIS A 31 -15.42 5.83 -10.33
N GLN A 32 -14.78 5.26 -11.35
CA GLN A 32 -15.31 5.23 -12.70
C GLN A 32 -16.56 4.34 -12.80
N ARG A 33 -16.59 3.18 -12.14
CA ARG A 33 -17.75 2.26 -12.16
C ARG A 33 -19.03 2.94 -11.70
N TYR A 34 -18.94 3.80 -10.69
CA TYR A 34 -20.10 4.44 -10.06
C TYR A 34 -20.26 5.93 -10.40
N ASP A 35 -19.43 6.46 -11.31
CA ASP A 35 -19.36 7.89 -11.67
C ASP A 35 -19.32 8.81 -10.43
N GLU A 36 -18.52 8.39 -9.45
CA GLU A 36 -18.45 9.02 -8.14
C GLU A 36 -17.08 8.76 -7.50
N ALA A 37 -16.30 9.83 -7.38
CA ALA A 37 -15.02 9.81 -6.67
C ALA A 37 -15.25 10.09 -5.18
N LEU A 38 -15.00 9.09 -4.33
CA LEU A 38 -15.04 9.25 -2.88
C LEU A 38 -13.63 9.58 -2.39
N ASP A 39 -13.51 10.52 -1.45
CA ASP A 39 -12.26 10.70 -0.72
C ASP A 39 -12.17 9.61 0.36
N PRO A 40 -11.15 8.73 0.34
CA PRO A 40 -10.98 7.71 1.36
C PRO A 40 -10.81 8.27 2.76
N LYS A 41 -10.46 9.55 2.92
CA LYS A 41 -10.28 10.21 4.21
C LYS A 41 -11.62 10.65 4.81
N GLU A 42 -12.65 10.80 3.98
CA GLU A 42 -14.01 11.12 4.38
C GLU A 42 -14.82 9.83 4.58
N PRO A 43 -15.54 9.66 5.71
CA PRO A 43 -16.21 8.40 6.03
C PRO A 43 -17.50 8.15 5.23
N ASN A 44 -18.10 9.19 4.64
CA ASN A 44 -19.43 9.11 4.02
C ASN A 44 -19.40 8.44 2.64
N GLY A 45 -20.40 7.59 2.36
CA GLY A 45 -20.63 7.00 1.03
C GLY A 45 -19.97 5.63 0.79
N TRP A 46 -19.11 5.18 1.69
CA TRP A 46 -18.41 3.88 1.59
C TRP A 46 -19.29 2.67 1.94
N ASP A 47 -20.45 2.90 2.55
CA ASP A 47 -21.42 1.92 3.02
C ASP A 47 -22.69 1.83 2.15
N ASP A 48 -22.70 2.49 0.97
CA ASP A 48 -23.83 2.45 0.03
C ASP A 48 -24.05 1.03 -0.54
N GLU A 49 -25.19 0.42 -0.22
CA GLU A 49 -25.56 -0.91 -0.70
C GLU A 49 -25.76 -0.98 -2.22
N GLN A 50 -26.12 0.13 -2.87
CA GLN A 50 -26.31 0.19 -4.33
C GLN A 50 -24.99 0.36 -5.07
N LYS A 51 -23.97 0.90 -4.39
CA LYS A 51 -22.63 1.15 -4.94
C LYS A 51 -21.58 0.37 -4.15
N ASP A 52 -21.68 -0.96 -4.20
CA ASP A 52 -20.79 -1.84 -3.46
C ASP A 52 -19.32 -1.70 -3.91
N ARG A 53 -18.50 -1.12 -3.02
CA ARG A 53 -17.05 -0.95 -3.18
C ARG A 53 -16.26 -1.94 -2.32
N ARG A 54 -16.94 -2.86 -1.62
CA ARG A 54 -16.31 -3.75 -0.65
C ARG A 54 -15.60 -4.90 -1.36
N LEU A 55 -14.35 -5.09 -0.99
CA LEU A 55 -13.55 -6.24 -1.36
C LEU A 55 -13.09 -6.96 -0.08
N SER A 56 -13.24 -8.28 -0.05
CA SER A 56 -12.79 -9.09 1.08
C SER A 56 -11.28 -9.33 1.03
N GLN A 57 -10.70 -9.68 2.19
CA GLN A 57 -9.32 -10.17 2.22
C GLN A 57 -9.21 -11.48 1.42
N ALA A 58 -10.24 -12.33 1.44
CA ALA A 58 -10.24 -13.61 0.76
C ALA A 58 -10.14 -13.44 -0.75
N PHE A 59 -10.87 -12.48 -1.33
CA PHE A 59 -10.73 -12.10 -2.73
C PHE A 59 -9.29 -11.71 -3.07
N LEU A 60 -8.72 -10.77 -2.29
CA LEU A 60 -7.39 -10.25 -2.56
C LEU A 60 -6.32 -11.36 -2.45
N LEU A 61 -6.42 -12.21 -1.43
CA LEU A 61 -5.54 -13.36 -1.26
C LEU A 61 -5.64 -14.36 -2.40
N THR A 62 -6.86 -14.72 -2.82
CA THR A 62 -7.08 -15.64 -3.94
C THR A 62 -6.41 -15.12 -5.20
N ILE A 63 -6.66 -13.87 -5.61
CA ILE A 63 -6.10 -13.35 -6.88
C ILE A 63 -4.59 -13.14 -6.83
N LEU A 64 -4.03 -12.89 -5.65
CA LEU A 64 -2.61 -12.63 -5.47
C LEU A 64 -1.76 -13.88 -5.25
N THR A 65 -2.33 -14.97 -4.73
CA THR A 65 -1.52 -16.12 -4.25
C THR A 65 -1.89 -17.44 -4.92
N GLU A 66 -3.14 -17.65 -5.32
CA GLU A 66 -3.54 -18.89 -5.98
C GLU A 66 -3.04 -18.96 -7.42
N GLU A 67 -2.41 -20.08 -7.79
CA GLU A 67 -1.76 -20.25 -9.09
C GLU A 67 -2.72 -20.06 -10.27
N SER A 68 -3.95 -20.56 -10.16
CA SER A 68 -5.00 -20.46 -11.18
C SER A 68 -5.38 -19.02 -11.53
N PHE A 69 -5.29 -18.10 -10.56
CA PHE A 69 -5.53 -16.67 -10.77
C PHE A 69 -4.24 -15.97 -11.19
N ARG A 70 -3.13 -16.21 -10.47
CA ARG A 70 -1.82 -15.59 -10.78
C ARG A 70 -1.38 -15.81 -12.22
N CYS A 71 -1.57 -17.01 -12.77
CA CYS A 71 -1.12 -17.35 -14.12
C CYS A 71 -1.90 -16.62 -15.23
N VAL A 72 -3.14 -16.19 -14.97
CA VAL A 72 -3.96 -15.45 -15.94
C VAL A 72 -4.00 -13.95 -15.67
N THR A 73 -3.51 -13.49 -14.51
CA THR A 73 -3.32 -12.06 -14.25
C THR A 73 -2.25 -11.50 -15.23
N PRO A 74 -2.47 -10.34 -15.86
CA PRO A 74 -1.48 -9.73 -16.75
C PRO A 74 -0.22 -9.23 -16.03
N PHE A 75 0.84 -8.96 -16.78
CA PHE A 75 2.12 -8.45 -16.25
C PHE A 75 1.99 -7.14 -15.46
N LYS A 76 0.95 -6.34 -15.75
CA LYS A 76 0.62 -5.10 -15.03
C LYS A 76 0.21 -5.32 -13.57
N GLY A 77 0.04 -6.56 -13.12
CA GLY A 77 -0.31 -6.89 -11.74
C GLY A 77 -1.76 -6.59 -11.38
N VAL A 78 -2.01 -6.45 -10.07
CA VAL A 78 -3.33 -6.11 -9.52
C VAL A 78 -3.39 -4.62 -9.26
N ARG A 79 -4.38 -3.94 -9.82
CA ARG A 79 -4.59 -2.49 -9.64
C ARG A 79 -6.06 -2.23 -9.33
N ILE A 80 -6.30 -1.69 -8.15
CA ILE A 80 -7.63 -1.41 -7.61
C ILE A 80 -7.64 0.06 -7.18
N ASN A 81 -8.69 0.77 -7.58
CA ASN A 81 -8.90 2.18 -7.27
C ASN A 81 -10.28 2.37 -6.64
N GLY A 82 -10.37 3.07 -5.51
CA GLY A 82 -11.67 3.46 -4.92
C GLY A 82 -12.45 2.35 -4.21
N ALA A 83 -11.78 1.31 -3.69
CA ALA A 83 -12.39 0.18 -2.98
C ALA A 83 -12.28 0.31 -1.45
N CYS A 84 -13.09 -0.43 -0.70
CA CYS A 84 -12.97 -0.54 0.76
C CYS A 84 -12.78 -1.98 1.23
N PHE A 85 -12.03 -2.13 2.32
CA PHE A 85 -11.72 -3.41 2.98
C PHE A 85 -12.09 -3.31 4.45
N GLU A 86 -13.11 -4.07 4.86
CA GLU A 86 -13.58 -4.09 6.25
C GLU A 86 -12.66 -4.90 7.16
N GLU A 87 -12.01 -5.90 6.60
CA GLU A 87 -11.16 -6.85 7.32
C GLU A 87 -9.68 -6.42 7.29
N THR A 88 -8.88 -7.06 8.14
CA THR A 88 -7.41 -7.02 8.00
C THR A 88 -7.00 -7.82 6.77
N VAL A 89 -6.11 -7.27 5.95
CA VAL A 89 -5.49 -8.00 4.83
C VAL A 89 -4.16 -8.55 5.31
N ASP A 90 -4.00 -9.88 5.23
CA ASP A 90 -2.81 -10.59 5.70
C ASP A 90 -2.05 -11.23 4.53
N LEU A 91 -0.96 -10.58 4.10
CA LEU A 91 -0.04 -11.05 3.05
C LEU A 91 1.35 -11.33 3.63
N GLN A 92 1.43 -11.65 4.92
CA GLN A 92 2.71 -11.97 5.55
C GLN A 92 3.37 -13.15 4.84
N HIS A 93 4.68 -13.06 4.62
CA HIS A 93 5.50 -14.07 3.92
C HIS A 93 5.09 -14.37 2.47
N ALA A 94 4.13 -13.63 1.90
CA ALA A 94 3.72 -13.84 0.52
C ALA A 94 4.86 -13.47 -0.45
N ARG A 95 4.84 -14.09 -1.63
CA ARG A 95 5.73 -13.76 -2.75
C ARG A 95 4.90 -13.34 -3.94
N LEU A 96 4.99 -12.07 -4.29
CA LEU A 96 4.19 -11.44 -5.34
C LEU A 96 5.12 -11.05 -6.47
N GLU A 97 5.00 -11.72 -7.61
CA GLU A 97 5.88 -11.50 -8.77
C GLU A 97 5.52 -10.26 -9.61
N ARG A 98 4.53 -9.48 -9.15
CA ARG A 98 3.98 -8.34 -9.88
C ARG A 98 3.58 -7.24 -8.91
N GLN A 99 3.47 -6.03 -9.45
CA GLN A 99 3.01 -4.86 -8.73
C GLN A 99 1.60 -5.02 -8.12
N LEU A 100 1.36 -4.28 -7.04
CA LEU A 100 0.11 -4.21 -6.30
C LEU A 100 -0.22 -2.73 -6.03
N TRP A 101 -1.28 -2.24 -6.67
CA TRP A 101 -1.82 -0.89 -6.43
C TRP A 101 -3.19 -1.00 -5.76
N LEU A 102 -3.31 -0.41 -4.58
CA LEU A 102 -4.55 -0.27 -3.81
C LEU A 102 -4.72 1.22 -3.50
N GLU A 103 -4.99 1.98 -4.55
CA GLU A 103 -5.01 3.45 -4.54
C GLU A 103 -6.42 3.97 -4.26
N HIS A 104 -6.49 5.14 -3.65
CA HIS A 104 -7.75 5.71 -3.15
C HIS A 104 -8.64 4.68 -2.43
N CYS A 105 -8.03 3.75 -1.70
CA CYS A 105 -8.74 2.69 -1.01
C CYS A 105 -8.94 3.04 0.47
N ARG A 106 -9.99 2.49 1.07
CA ARG A 106 -10.30 2.68 2.50
C ARG A 106 -10.16 1.34 3.25
N PHE A 107 -9.24 1.26 4.20
CA PHE A 107 -9.02 0.07 5.02
C PHE A 107 -9.48 0.33 6.45
N TYR A 108 -10.47 -0.45 6.90
CA TYR A 108 -10.95 -0.42 8.29
C TYR A 108 -10.14 -1.35 9.21
N GLY A 109 -9.42 -2.32 8.64
CA GLY A 109 -8.45 -3.17 9.31
C GLY A 109 -7.00 -2.74 9.09
N SER A 110 -6.07 -3.58 9.55
CA SER A 110 -4.64 -3.41 9.32
C SER A 110 -4.20 -4.06 8.00
N LEU A 111 -3.02 -3.68 7.51
CA LEU A 111 -2.29 -4.40 6.45
C LEU A 111 -1.10 -5.11 7.06
N LYS A 112 -1.11 -6.44 7.05
CA LYS A 112 0.01 -7.25 7.53
C LYS A 112 0.82 -7.75 6.35
N LEU A 113 2.02 -7.21 6.19
CA LEU A 113 2.93 -7.42 5.07
C LEU A 113 4.34 -7.82 5.57
N MET A 114 4.45 -8.30 6.83
CA MET A 114 5.70 -8.77 7.41
C MET A 114 6.35 -9.82 6.50
N ASN A 115 7.65 -9.64 6.20
CA ASN A 115 8.43 -10.50 5.31
C ASN A 115 7.80 -10.71 3.90
N LEU A 116 6.92 -9.81 3.46
CA LEU A 116 6.42 -9.82 2.07
C LEU A 116 7.58 -9.64 1.11
N HIS A 117 7.63 -10.44 0.05
CA HIS A 117 8.48 -10.14 -1.10
C HIS A 117 7.61 -9.75 -2.29
N LEU A 118 7.76 -8.53 -2.79
CA LEU A 118 7.06 -8.04 -3.97
C LEU A 118 8.04 -7.55 -5.04
N ASN A 119 7.99 -8.21 -6.19
CA ASN A 119 8.74 -7.88 -7.40
C ASN A 119 7.93 -6.92 -8.29
N GLY A 120 7.81 -5.67 -7.84
CA GLY A 120 7.03 -4.66 -8.52
C GLY A 120 6.80 -3.43 -7.66
N TRP A 121 5.91 -2.55 -8.10
CA TRP A 121 5.54 -1.35 -7.35
C TRP A 121 4.48 -1.70 -6.30
N PHE A 122 4.63 -1.13 -5.11
CA PHE A 122 3.59 -1.14 -4.08
C PHE A 122 3.03 0.28 -3.93
N SER A 123 1.71 0.44 -4.11
CA SER A 123 1.08 1.76 -4.02
C SER A 123 -0.16 1.71 -3.13
N LEU A 124 -0.18 2.61 -2.14
CA LEU A 124 -1.34 2.99 -1.34
C LEU A 124 -1.63 4.49 -1.51
N GLU A 125 -1.29 5.06 -2.68
CA GLU A 125 -1.46 6.48 -2.93
C GLU A 125 -2.90 6.93 -2.66
N SER A 126 -3.02 8.07 -1.96
CA SER A 126 -4.30 8.69 -1.59
C SER A 126 -5.25 7.82 -0.73
N SER A 127 -4.82 6.64 -0.26
CA SER A 127 -5.62 5.73 0.55
C SER A 127 -5.72 6.17 2.01
N TRP A 128 -6.71 5.62 2.72
CA TRP A 128 -6.88 5.80 4.15
C TRP A 128 -6.85 4.46 4.88
N LEU A 129 -6.17 4.41 6.01
CA LEU A 129 -6.06 3.21 6.84
C LEU A 129 -6.32 3.57 8.30
N SER A 130 -7.30 2.94 8.92
CA SER A 130 -7.50 3.02 10.39
C SER A 130 -6.46 2.20 11.15
N GLY A 131 -6.11 1.03 10.61
CA GLY A 131 -5.21 0.07 11.22
C GLY A 131 -3.74 0.34 10.96
N ALA A 132 -2.91 -0.56 11.47
CA ALA A 132 -1.46 -0.52 11.29
C ALA A 132 -1.05 -1.06 9.91
N ILE A 133 0.12 -0.66 9.44
CA ILE A 133 0.82 -1.30 8.32
C ILE A 133 2.09 -1.94 8.87
N ASP A 134 2.17 -3.26 8.80
CA ASP A 134 3.36 -4.01 9.21
C ASP A 134 4.11 -4.48 7.97
N LEU A 135 5.23 -3.82 7.66
CA LEU A 135 6.18 -4.14 6.59
C LEU A 135 7.52 -4.62 7.15
N ASN A 136 7.55 -5.12 8.39
CA ASN A 136 8.77 -5.56 9.03
C ASN A 136 9.46 -6.67 8.20
N GLY A 137 10.72 -6.45 7.85
CA GLY A 137 11.52 -7.38 7.03
C GLY A 137 11.03 -7.54 5.58
N ALA A 138 10.10 -6.72 5.09
CA ALA A 138 9.61 -6.82 3.73
C ALA A 138 10.71 -6.50 2.69
N VAL A 139 10.69 -7.19 1.55
CA VAL A 139 11.55 -6.93 0.40
C VAL A 139 10.68 -6.43 -0.74
N LEU A 140 10.82 -5.16 -1.09
CA LEU A 140 10.05 -4.48 -2.12
C LEU A 140 11.04 -4.07 -3.21
N ASP A 141 11.11 -4.82 -4.29
CA ASP A 141 12.21 -4.71 -5.27
C ASP A 141 12.21 -3.39 -6.07
N SER A 142 11.15 -2.59 -5.94
CA SER A 142 10.96 -1.33 -6.67
C SER A 142 10.43 -0.23 -5.76
N HIS A 143 9.59 0.66 -6.29
CA HIS A 143 9.09 1.85 -5.59
C HIS A 143 7.92 1.53 -4.65
N VAL A 144 7.85 2.29 -3.57
CA VAL A 144 6.77 2.27 -2.59
C VAL A 144 6.15 3.66 -2.50
N PHE A 145 4.86 3.75 -2.80
CA PHE A 145 4.12 5.00 -2.81
C PHE A 145 3.07 5.02 -1.70
N LEU A 146 3.24 5.93 -0.76
CA LEU A 146 2.30 6.30 0.30
C LEU A 146 1.91 7.78 0.20
N THR A 147 2.16 8.40 -0.97
CA THR A 147 1.88 9.80 -1.27
C THR A 147 0.40 10.11 -1.01
N HIS A 148 0.13 11.22 -0.32
CA HIS A 148 -1.22 11.65 0.08
C HIS A 148 -2.05 10.61 0.88
N ALA A 149 -1.45 9.53 1.36
CA ALA A 149 -2.14 8.57 2.22
C ALA A 149 -2.37 9.15 3.62
N LYS A 150 -3.40 8.67 4.31
CA LYS A 150 -3.62 8.96 5.72
C LYS A 150 -3.69 7.66 6.51
N ILE A 151 -2.76 7.48 7.44
CA ILE A 151 -2.59 6.25 8.20
C ILE A 151 -2.73 6.58 9.69
N ALA A 152 -3.80 6.09 10.29
CA ALA A 152 -4.09 6.33 11.70
C ALA A 152 -3.28 5.42 12.62
N GLY A 153 -3.07 4.16 12.21
CA GLY A 153 -2.29 3.18 12.96
C GLY A 153 -0.78 3.34 12.78
N MET A 154 -0.01 2.52 13.49
CA MET A 154 1.45 2.49 13.37
C MET A 154 1.88 1.96 12.00
N VAL A 155 3.01 2.43 11.51
CA VAL A 155 3.66 1.90 10.30
C VAL A 155 5.05 1.42 10.66
N ASP A 156 5.30 0.13 10.48
CA ASP A 156 6.59 -0.50 10.79
C ASP A 156 7.26 -1.00 9.51
N LEU A 157 8.34 -0.34 9.10
CA LEU A 157 9.23 -0.71 8.00
C LEU A 157 10.57 -1.26 8.52
N THR A 158 10.64 -1.66 9.79
CA THR A 158 11.89 -2.12 10.41
C THR A 158 12.52 -3.23 9.57
N ALA A 159 13.81 -3.08 9.26
CA ALA A 159 14.58 -4.00 8.43
C ALA A 159 14.02 -4.27 7.01
N ALA A 160 13.06 -3.45 6.53
CA ALA A 160 12.58 -3.55 5.16
C ALA A 160 13.66 -3.12 4.15
N ARG A 161 13.63 -3.70 2.96
CA ARG A 161 14.53 -3.39 1.85
C ARG A 161 13.72 -2.93 0.65
N ILE A 162 13.92 -1.68 0.25
CA ILE A 162 13.23 -1.03 -0.86
C ILE A 162 14.25 -0.79 -1.98
N GLY A 163 14.05 -1.45 -3.12
CA GLY A 163 14.94 -1.37 -4.29
C GLY A 163 14.81 -0.04 -5.07
N GLY A 164 13.69 0.65 -4.90
CA GLY A 164 13.42 1.96 -5.48
C GLY A 164 13.42 3.09 -4.46
N GLN A 165 12.47 4.01 -4.66
CA GLN A 165 12.19 5.14 -3.79
C GLN A 165 11.08 4.79 -2.80
N LEU A 166 11.11 5.44 -1.65
CA LEU A 166 10.01 5.44 -0.69
C LEU A 166 9.41 6.84 -0.64
N GLU A 167 8.17 6.98 -1.11
CA GLU A 167 7.47 8.26 -1.24
C GLU A 167 6.33 8.37 -0.23
N MET A 168 6.38 9.41 0.59
CA MET A 168 5.39 9.77 1.61
C MET A 168 4.97 11.24 1.51
N ASP A 169 5.18 11.87 0.35
CA ASP A 169 4.89 13.28 0.15
C ASP A 169 3.41 13.60 0.40
N GLY A 170 3.17 14.69 1.14
CA GLY A 170 1.82 15.17 1.46
C GLY A 170 0.93 14.16 2.20
N SER A 171 1.50 13.14 2.83
CA SER A 171 0.78 12.13 3.60
C SER A 171 0.58 12.54 5.07
N THR A 172 -0.20 11.78 5.82
CA THR A 172 -0.38 11.97 7.26
C THR A 172 -0.24 10.66 8.02
N PHE A 173 0.67 10.62 8.98
CA PHE A 173 0.89 9.50 9.90
C PHE A 173 0.52 9.96 11.31
N ASP A 174 -0.64 9.51 11.82
CA ASP A 174 -1.15 9.95 13.13
C ASP A 174 -0.47 9.21 14.31
N SER A 175 0.25 8.13 14.02
CA SER A 175 0.96 7.27 14.99
C SER A 175 2.46 7.17 14.67
N LEU A 176 3.17 6.25 15.34
CA LEU A 176 4.58 5.98 15.11
C LEU A 176 4.83 5.44 13.70
N LEU A 177 5.78 6.06 13.00
CA LEU A 177 6.38 5.58 11.77
C LEU A 177 7.81 5.10 12.08
N THR A 178 8.04 3.80 11.94
CA THR A 178 9.34 3.16 12.21
C THR A 178 10.00 2.74 10.91
N LEU A 179 11.22 3.19 10.67
CA LEU A 179 12.12 2.83 9.57
C LEU A 179 13.48 2.36 10.10
N ASN A 180 13.49 1.75 11.28
CA ASN A 180 14.72 1.31 11.92
C ASN A 180 15.41 0.24 11.06
N ALA A 181 16.69 0.42 10.76
CA ALA A 181 17.47 -0.46 9.89
C ALA A 181 16.86 -0.69 8.49
N THR A 182 15.94 0.17 8.03
CA THR A 182 15.39 0.11 6.67
C THR A 182 16.46 0.51 5.66
N GLU A 183 16.53 -0.20 4.53
CA GLU A 183 17.38 0.16 3.39
C GLU A 183 16.50 0.66 2.24
N VAL A 184 16.66 1.93 1.85
CA VAL A 184 16.05 2.50 0.64
C VAL A 184 17.18 2.74 -0.37
N SER A 185 17.12 2.07 -1.51
CA SER A 185 18.22 2.09 -2.47
C SER A 185 18.37 3.43 -3.19
N GLN A 186 17.27 4.19 -3.29
CA GLN A 186 17.24 5.53 -3.88
C GLN A 186 16.84 6.55 -2.81
N ASN A 187 15.85 7.40 -3.08
CA ASN A 187 15.46 8.52 -2.23
C ASN A 187 14.34 8.14 -1.27
N LEU A 188 14.31 8.82 -0.13
CA LEU A 188 13.19 8.85 0.81
C LEU A 188 12.57 10.25 0.77
N PHE A 189 11.33 10.34 0.31
CA PHE A 189 10.59 11.59 0.20
C PHE A 189 9.52 11.67 1.28
N MET A 190 9.59 12.68 2.13
CA MET A 190 8.72 12.93 3.28
C MET A 190 8.34 14.42 3.32
N SER A 191 8.10 15.03 2.16
CA SER A 191 7.97 16.47 1.95
C SER A 191 6.52 16.89 1.63
N GLN A 192 6.33 17.99 0.92
CA GLN A 192 5.03 18.46 0.39
C GLN A 192 3.91 18.56 1.44
N LYS A 193 4.19 19.14 2.62
CA LYS A 193 3.25 19.25 3.75
C LYS A 193 2.84 17.92 4.38
N ALA A 194 3.67 16.89 4.24
CA ALA A 194 3.50 15.66 5.01
C ALA A 194 3.52 15.97 6.53
N THR A 195 2.72 15.23 7.29
CA THR A 195 2.65 15.36 8.75
C THR A 195 2.91 14.00 9.39
N PHE A 196 3.89 13.95 10.29
CA PHE A 196 4.27 12.76 11.02
C PHE A 196 4.12 13.00 12.51
N ASN A 197 3.50 12.06 13.24
CA ASN A 197 3.43 12.16 14.68
C ASN A 197 4.80 11.91 15.33
N GLU A 198 5.32 10.69 15.21
CA GLU A 198 6.62 10.29 15.74
C GLU A 198 7.33 9.43 14.69
N VAL A 199 8.63 9.65 14.50
CA VAL A 199 9.42 8.98 13.46
C VAL A 199 10.72 8.44 14.03
N GLU A 200 10.97 7.16 13.76
CA GLU A 200 12.23 6.50 14.06
C GLU A 200 12.91 6.03 12.76
N LEU A 201 14.13 6.50 12.52
CA LEU A 201 14.99 6.18 11.37
C LEU A 201 16.32 5.58 11.83
N THR A 202 16.35 4.97 13.02
CA THR A 202 17.59 4.51 13.66
C THR A 202 18.31 3.50 12.76
N ALA A 203 19.58 3.74 12.45
CA ALA A 203 20.39 2.90 11.56
C ALA A 203 19.80 2.67 10.14
N ALA A 204 18.85 3.50 9.70
CA ALA A 204 18.34 3.45 8.33
C ALA A 204 19.43 3.83 7.31
N LYS A 205 19.36 3.28 6.10
CA LYS A 205 20.27 3.59 5.00
C LYS A 205 19.48 4.07 3.80
N ILE A 206 19.70 5.32 3.41
CA ILE A 206 19.09 5.94 2.23
C ILE A 206 20.20 6.15 1.20
N GLY A 207 20.16 5.41 0.09
CA GLY A 207 21.20 5.44 -0.94
C GLY A 207 21.26 6.76 -1.71
N GLY A 208 20.14 7.47 -1.76
CA GLY A 208 19.98 8.78 -2.39
C GLY A 208 19.78 9.89 -1.37
N GLN A 209 18.82 10.76 -1.67
CA GLN A 209 18.45 11.91 -0.85
C GLN A 209 17.37 11.55 0.18
N LEU A 210 17.40 12.24 1.31
CA LEU A 210 16.29 12.29 2.26
C LEU A 210 15.70 13.71 2.20
N GLU A 211 14.45 13.81 1.74
CA GLU A 211 13.74 15.09 1.62
C GLU A 211 12.63 15.17 2.67
N MET A 212 12.68 16.18 3.54
CA MET A 212 11.69 16.45 4.58
C MET A 212 11.20 17.90 4.54
N ASP A 213 11.54 18.67 3.52
CA ASP A 213 11.22 20.09 3.42
C ASP A 213 9.70 20.32 3.40
N GLY A 214 9.26 21.33 4.15
CA GLY A 214 7.85 21.67 4.28
C GLY A 214 6.99 20.65 5.03
N SER A 215 7.56 19.58 5.60
CA SER A 215 6.85 18.63 6.46
C SER A 215 6.79 19.08 7.93
N SER A 216 6.00 18.37 8.73
CA SER A 216 5.86 18.62 10.18
C SER A 216 6.03 17.32 10.97
N PHE A 217 6.83 17.38 12.04
CA PHE A 217 7.03 16.29 13.00
C PHE A 217 6.49 16.75 14.36
N ASN A 218 5.40 16.14 14.81
CA ASN A 218 4.68 16.60 16.02
C ASN A 218 5.38 16.18 17.32
N LYS A 219 6.14 15.10 17.27
CA LYS A 219 6.95 14.55 18.36
C LYS A 219 8.38 14.28 17.87
N LEU A 220 9.04 13.28 18.45
CA LEU A 220 10.43 12.96 18.18
C LEU A 220 10.62 12.52 16.72
N LEU A 221 11.66 13.07 16.10
CA LEU A 221 12.31 12.54 14.91
C LEU A 221 13.68 12.00 15.35
N ASN A 222 13.82 10.69 15.44
CA ASN A 222 15.06 10.02 15.81
C ASN A 222 15.78 9.51 14.56
N MET A 223 16.94 10.07 14.24
CA MET A 223 17.78 9.69 13.09
C MET A 223 19.15 9.16 13.53
N ASN A 224 19.23 8.54 14.71
CA ASN A 224 20.49 8.05 15.25
C ASN A 224 21.10 6.98 14.34
N GLY A 225 22.30 7.25 13.81
CA GLY A 225 23.00 6.33 12.92
C GLY A 225 22.38 6.19 11.53
N THR A 226 21.45 7.08 11.13
CA THR A 226 20.94 7.12 9.76
C THR A 226 22.07 7.49 8.79
N GLU A 227 22.24 6.71 7.73
CA GLU A 227 23.17 6.96 6.64
C GLU A 227 22.41 7.52 5.44
N ILE A 228 22.86 8.65 4.90
CA ILE A 228 22.27 9.31 3.72
C ILE A 228 23.36 9.43 2.67
N GLY A 229 23.15 8.83 1.50
CA GLY A 229 24.15 8.72 0.44
C GLY A 229 24.35 10.03 -0.33
N ARG A 230 23.40 10.95 -0.25
CA ARG A 230 23.45 12.28 -0.87
C ARG A 230 23.04 13.36 0.13
N ASP A 231 22.07 14.18 -0.22
CA ASP A 231 21.65 15.36 0.55
C ASP A 231 20.53 15.02 1.54
N LEU A 232 20.53 15.77 2.64
CA LEU A 232 19.41 15.91 3.55
C LEU A 232 18.77 17.28 3.28
N LEU A 233 17.54 17.29 2.78
CA LEU A 233 16.79 18.49 2.37
C LEU A 233 15.62 18.79 3.31
#